data_AF-A0A6G3WM02-F1
#
_entry.id   AF-A0A6G3WM02-F1
#
_cell.length_a   1.000
_cell.length_b   1.000
_cell.length_c   1.000
_cell.angle_alpha   90.00
_cell.angle_beta   90.00
_cell.angle_gamma   90.00
#
_symmetry.space_group_name_H-M   'P 1'
#
loop_
_entity.id
_entity.type
_entity.pdbx_description
1 polymer ?
#
loop_
_entity_poly.entity_id
_entity_poly.type
_entity_poly.pdbx_seq_one_letter_code
_entity_poly.pdbx_strand_id
1 'polypeptide(L)'
;TWPVIKPVFTMVATLSVIWDFNVFGQIWLLRGNKPEPEYETLGLYSYSKAFESTSFSQGTAIALITVLLLSGVAVYYLRQLMKTGEVE
;
A
#
# COMPACT_ATOMS: atom_id res chain seq x y z
N THR A 1 -3.14 13.42 28.27
CA THR A 1 -3.89 12.97 27.07
C THR A 1 -2.97 12.33 26.04
N TRP A 2 -1.91 12.99 25.58
CA TRP A 2 -0.97 12.47 24.57
C TRP A 2 -0.34 11.06 24.82
N PRO A 3 0.10 10.71 26.05
CA PRO A 3 0.74 9.40 26.29
C PRO A 3 -0.21 8.20 26.13
N VAL A 4 -1.50 8.41 26.40
CA VAL A 4 -2.54 7.36 26.32
C VAL A 4 -2.95 7.11 24.86
N ILE A 5 -2.92 8.14 24.01
CA ILE A 5 -3.32 8.04 22.60
C ILE A 5 -2.19 7.48 21.73
N LYS A 6 -0.92 7.65 22.16
CA LYS A 6 0.28 7.23 21.41
C LYS A 6 0.23 5.78 20.86
N PRO A 7 -0.14 4.73 21.63
CA PRO A 7 -0.19 3.36 21.10
C PRO A 7 -1.29 3.18 20.04
N VAL A 8 -2.49 3.70 20.29
CA VAL A 8 -3.62 3.64 19.35
C VAL A 8 -3.31 4.42 18.07
N PHE A 9 -2.76 5.62 18.20
CA PHE A 9 -2.34 6.44 17.06
C PHE A 9 -1.31 5.71 16.19
N THR A 10 -0.35 5.03 16.81
CA THR A 10 0.68 4.28 16.08
C THR A 10 0.06 3.10 15.31
N MET A 11 -0.87 2.36 15.92
CA MET A 11 -1.58 1.29 15.20
C MET A 11 -2.40 1.83 14.02
N VAL A 12 -3.21 2.86 14.25
CA VAL A 12 -4.09 3.44 13.22
C VAL A 12 -3.27 4.07 12.10
N ALA A 13 -2.20 4.80 12.41
CA ALA A 13 -1.31 5.38 11.42
C ALA A 13 -0.66 4.32 10.54
N THR A 14 -0.18 3.23 11.12
CA THR A 14 0.37 2.11 10.32
C THR A 14 -0.70 1.47 9.45
N LEU A 15 -1.92 1.31 9.96
CA LEU A 15 -3.05 0.79 9.18
C LEU A 15 -3.42 1.72 8.02
N SER A 16 -3.44 3.04 8.24
CA SER A 16 -3.66 4.05 7.19
C SER A 16 -2.61 3.93 6.09
N VAL A 17 -1.33 3.81 6.44
CA VAL A 17 -0.25 3.62 5.46
C VAL A 17 -0.51 2.38 4.60
N ILE A 18 -0.93 1.25 5.18
CA ILE A 18 -1.25 0.03 4.42
C ILE A 18 -2.39 0.29 3.42
N TRP A 19 -3.45 0.98 3.87
CA TRP A 19 -4.59 1.30 3.02
C TRP A 19 -4.26 2.29 1.90
N ASP A 20 -3.36 3.23 2.11
CA ASP A 20 -2.93 4.21 1.10
C ASP A 20 -2.28 3.53 -0.12
N PHE A 21 -1.62 2.39 0.07
CA PHE A 21 -1.09 1.60 -1.05
C PHE A 21 -2.17 0.87 -1.87
N ASN A 22 -3.40 0.72 -1.36
CA ASN A 22 -4.52 0.09 -2.06
C ASN A 22 -5.48 1.10 -2.74
N VAL A 23 -5.02 2.33 -2.98
CA VAL A 23 -5.82 3.40 -3.59
C VAL A 23 -6.11 3.22 -5.10
N PHE A 24 -5.83 2.03 -5.65
CA PHE A 24 -5.98 1.72 -7.09
C PHE A 24 -7.35 2.12 -7.63
N GLY A 25 -8.42 1.59 -7.02
CA GLY A 25 -9.78 1.80 -7.52
C GLY A 25 -10.22 3.25 -7.45
N GLN A 26 -9.79 3.98 -6.40
CA GLN A 26 -10.16 5.38 -6.23
C GLN A 26 -9.55 6.25 -7.33
N ILE A 27 -8.25 6.11 -7.59
CA ILE A 27 -7.58 6.89 -8.65
C ILE A 27 -8.09 6.48 -10.03
N TRP A 28 -8.26 5.16 -10.27
CA TRP A 28 -8.73 4.64 -11.55
C TRP A 28 -10.10 5.23 -11.94
N LEU A 29 -11.05 5.25 -11.01
CA LEU A 29 -12.40 5.79 -11.25
C LEU A 29 -12.39 7.31 -11.40
N LEU A 30 -11.64 8.02 -10.57
CA LEU A 30 -11.58 9.49 -10.59
C LEU A 30 -10.89 10.05 -11.85
N ARG A 31 -9.93 9.31 -12.43
CA ARG A 31 -9.20 9.72 -13.64
C ARG A 31 -9.77 9.11 -14.92
N GLY A 32 -11.02 8.62 -14.90
CA GLY A 32 -11.69 8.14 -16.10
C GLY A 32 -11.07 6.89 -16.72
N ASN A 33 -10.54 5.98 -15.89
CA ASN A 33 -9.93 4.70 -16.30
C ASN A 33 -8.65 4.82 -17.14
N LYS A 34 -8.05 6.01 -17.23
CA LYS A 34 -6.74 6.22 -17.85
C LYS A 34 -5.97 7.33 -17.12
N PRO A 35 -5.40 7.01 -15.94
CA PRO A 35 -4.64 7.99 -15.16
C PRO A 35 -3.47 8.55 -15.97
N GLU A 36 -3.24 9.86 -15.88
CA GLU A 36 -2.01 10.44 -16.40
C GLU A 36 -0.79 9.91 -15.61
N PRO A 37 0.42 9.90 -16.21
CA PRO A 37 1.63 9.39 -15.58
C PRO A 37 1.95 10.01 -14.21
N GLU A 38 1.47 11.23 -13.93
CA GLU A 38 1.65 11.91 -12.65
C GLU A 38 0.81 11.29 -11.51
N TYR A 39 -0.24 10.56 -11.85
CA TYR A 39 -1.17 9.93 -10.92
C TYR A 39 -1.06 8.39 -10.92
N GLU A 40 -0.12 7.83 -11.70
CA GLU A 40 0.16 6.40 -11.70
C GLU A 40 0.90 6.00 -10.41
N THR A 41 0.16 5.43 -9.46
CA THR A 41 0.76 4.72 -8.32
C THR A 41 1.40 3.41 -8.79
N LEU A 42 2.21 2.77 -7.93
CA LEU A 42 2.86 1.48 -8.25
C LEU A 42 1.86 0.42 -8.77
N GLY A 43 0.66 0.36 -8.19
CA GLY A 43 -0.40 -0.55 -8.63
C GLY A 43 -0.96 -0.21 -10.00
N LEU A 44 -1.18 1.08 -10.29
CA LEU A 44 -1.63 1.57 -11.59
C LEU A 44 -0.58 1.35 -12.67
N TYR A 45 0.67 1.67 -12.36
CA TYR A 45 1.80 1.48 -13.26
C TYR A 45 2.01 0.00 -13.61
N SER A 46 1.91 -0.88 -12.60
CA SER A 46 1.94 -2.33 -12.81
C SER A 46 0.82 -2.81 -13.74
N TYR A 47 -0.39 -2.29 -13.56
CA TYR A 47 -1.56 -2.62 -14.38
C TYR A 47 -1.38 -2.14 -15.83
N SER A 48 -1.01 -0.87 -16.01
CA SER A 48 -0.71 -0.26 -17.31
C SER A 48 0.35 -1.06 -18.07
N LYS A 49 1.45 -1.45 -17.41
CA LYS A 49 2.48 -2.29 -18.04
C LYS A 49 2.02 -3.71 -18.39
N ALA A 50 1.21 -4.33 -17.53
CA ALA A 50 0.73 -5.69 -17.77
C ALA A 50 -0.31 -5.75 -18.91
N PHE A 51 -1.23 -4.78 -18.95
CA PHE A 51 -2.43 -4.85 -19.79
C PHE A 51 -2.46 -3.84 -20.93
N GLU A 52 -1.88 -2.64 -20.79
CA GLU A 52 -1.84 -1.64 -21.89
C GLU A 52 -0.62 -1.86 -22.80
N SER A 53 0.54 -2.14 -22.22
CA SER A 53 1.78 -2.37 -22.98
C SER A 53 1.97 -3.83 -23.43
N THR A 54 1.04 -4.73 -23.09
CA THR A 54 1.14 -6.20 -23.28
C THR A 54 2.44 -6.82 -22.69
N SER A 55 3.15 -6.07 -21.85
CA SER A 55 4.41 -6.48 -21.24
C SER A 55 4.14 -7.15 -19.89
N PHE A 56 3.52 -8.32 -19.94
CA PHE A 56 3.09 -9.05 -18.74
C PHE A 56 4.24 -9.36 -17.78
N SER A 57 5.44 -9.64 -18.30
CA SER A 57 6.64 -9.87 -17.49
C SER A 57 7.06 -8.63 -16.68
N GLN A 58 7.02 -7.45 -17.30
CA GLN A 58 7.35 -6.19 -16.63
C GLN A 58 6.30 -5.84 -15.58
N GLY A 59 5.01 -5.93 -15.94
CA GLY A 59 3.92 -5.73 -14.99
C GLY A 59 3.99 -6.69 -13.80
N THR A 60 4.29 -7.96 -14.04
CA THR A 60 4.45 -8.95 -12.97
C THR A 60 5.65 -8.64 -12.07
N ALA A 61 6.78 -8.21 -12.63
CA ALA A 61 7.95 -7.83 -11.83
C ALA A 61 7.64 -6.65 -10.90
N ILE A 62 6.93 -5.62 -11.40
CA ILE A 62 6.52 -4.45 -10.60
C ILE A 62 5.53 -4.88 -9.51
N ALA A 63 4.56 -5.75 -9.84
CA ALA A 63 3.63 -6.29 -8.86
C ALA A 63 4.35 -7.03 -7.72
N LEU A 64 5.31 -7.89 -8.04
CA LEU A 64 6.09 -8.64 -7.04
C LEU A 64 6.92 -7.72 -6.14
N ILE A 65 7.55 -6.67 -6.70
CA ILE A 65 8.27 -5.65 -5.92
C ILE A 65 7.31 -4.94 -4.96
N THR A 66 6.11 -4.60 -5.43
CA THR A 66 5.08 -3.94 -4.62
C THR A 66 4.61 -4.86 -3.47
N VAL A 67 4.39 -6.15 -3.75
CA VAL A 67 4.03 -7.15 -2.72
C VAL A 67 5.14 -7.29 -1.68
N LEU A 68 6.41 -7.31 -2.09
CA LEU A 68 7.54 -7.37 -1.15
C LEU A 68 7.61 -6.13 -0.25
N LEU A 69 7.39 -4.94 -0.81
CA LEU A 69 7.33 -3.70 -0.04
C LEU A 69 6.20 -3.73 0.99
N LEU A 70 4.98 -4.10 0.58
CA LEU A 70 3.83 -4.18 1.49
C LEU A 70 4.01 -5.25 2.56
N SER A 71 4.62 -6.37 2.20
CA SER A 71 4.96 -7.43 3.15
C SER A 71 5.94 -6.92 4.22
N GLY A 72 6.91 -6.09 3.85
CA GLY A 72 7.81 -5.42 4.79
C GLY A 72 7.06 -4.54 5.80
N VAL A 73 6.12 -3.71 5.31
CA VAL A 73 5.27 -2.86 6.16
C VAL A 73 4.35 -3.70 7.05
N ALA A 74 3.78 -4.79 6.53
CA ALA A 74 2.94 -5.70 7.29
C ALA A 74 3.71 -6.39 8.42
N VAL A 75 4.95 -6.84 8.18
CA VAL A 75 5.80 -7.41 9.23
C VAL A 75 6.12 -6.37 10.30
N TYR A 76 6.37 -5.11 9.91
CA TYR A 76 6.56 -4.02 10.85
C TYR A 76 5.33 -3.78 11.73
N TYR A 77 4.14 -3.73 11.11
CA TYR A 77 2.86 -3.61 11.81
C TYR A 77 2.64 -4.74 12.81
N LEU A 78 2.84 -5.99 12.38
CA LEU A 78 2.70 -7.17 13.25
C LEU A 78 3.66 -7.13 14.44
N ARG A 79 4.91 -6.67 14.24
CA ARG A 79 5.87 -6.50 15.33
C ARG A 79 5.44 -5.41 16.33
N GLN A 80 4.85 -4.32 15.87
CA GLN A 80 4.31 -3.29 16.77
C GLN A 80 3.11 -3.82 17.56
N LEU A 81 2.24 -4.59 16.90
CA LEU A 81 1.06 -5.19 17.51
C LEU A 81 1.45 -6.17 18.62
N MET A 82 2.43 -7.06 18.37
CA MET A 82 2.93 -7.99 19.40
C MET A 82 3.52 -7.26 20.62
N LYS A 83 4.32 -6.21 20.42
CA LYS A 83 4.87 -5.40 21.52
C LYS A 83 3.80 -4.67 22.33
N THR A 84 2.66 -4.37 21.71
CA THR A 84 1.52 -3.73 22.38
C THR A 84 0.61 -4.76 23.06
N GLY A 85 0.60 -6.02 22.59
CA GLY A 85 -0.09 -7.14 23.25
C GLY A 85 0.69 -7.73 24.44
N GLU A 86 2.00 -7.48 24.55
CA GLU A 86 2.81 -7.85 25.73
C GLU A 86 2.64 -6.89 26.93
N VAL A 87 1.89 -5.79 26.77
CA VAL A 87 1.58 -4.83 27.86
C VAL A 87 0.17 -4.97 28.42
N GLU A 88 -0.51 -6.09 28.15
CA GLU A 88 -1.73 -6.52 28.85
C GLU A 88 -1.44 -7.65 29.85
#